data_AF-A0A3L6PXC5-F1
#
_entry.id   AF-A0A3L6PXC5-F1
#
_cell.length_a   1.000
_cell.length_b   1.000
_cell.length_c   1.000
_cell.angle_alpha   90.00
_cell.angle_beta   90.00
_cell.angle_gamma   90.00
#
_symmetry.space_group_name_H-M   'P 1'
#
loop_
_entity.id
_entity.type
_entity.pdbx_description
1 polymer ?
#
loop_
_entity_poly.entity_id
_entity_poly.type
_entity_poly.pdbx_seq_one_letter_code
_entity_poly.pdbx_strand_id
1 'polypeptide(L)'
;MASSSSSGVGAEGGVGEGPTTLDELYQINVVPAELHFKFRKELQGLRVGLNLEFYNLEVNDFEAKVVLKPLDYERKWKFQYKPISGDIQLLSKKIPVTKFLNLQVGIGHNFHLNATGWKWKLSTCLGGDGVSQIRNKSKISMFPGFDLRIGWRAEYVLPEIHGAVGTGEPAFSMNYGRLHASIDRVEAIVTQSDRY
;
A
#
# COMPACT_ATOMS: atom_id res chain seq x y z
N MET A 1 -48.02 -18.14 50.78
CA MET A 1 -46.78 -18.39 51.55
C MET A 1 -45.77 -19.04 50.61
N ALA A 2 -44.48 -18.76 50.83
CA ALA A 2 -43.30 -19.28 50.12
C ALA A 2 -43.26 -20.83 50.10
N SER A 3 -42.44 -21.57 49.33
CA SER A 3 -41.06 -21.34 48.87
C SER A 3 -40.61 -22.43 47.87
N SER A 4 -39.68 -22.06 46.95
CA SER A 4 -38.46 -22.79 46.51
C SER A 4 -38.56 -24.19 45.84
N SER A 5 -38.15 -24.30 44.56
CA SER A 5 -36.83 -24.82 44.08
C SER A 5 -36.93 -26.30 43.63
N SER A 6 -36.33 -26.82 42.55
CA SER A 6 -35.18 -26.39 41.75
C SER A 6 -35.07 -27.18 40.43
N SER A 7 -34.41 -26.54 39.45
CA SER A 7 -33.38 -27.07 38.53
C SER A 7 -33.64 -28.29 37.64
N GLY A 8 -33.56 -28.05 36.33
CA GLY A 8 -33.23 -29.09 35.35
C GLY A 8 -33.29 -28.63 33.90
N VAL A 9 -32.74 -27.47 33.55
CA VAL A 9 -32.47 -27.14 32.14
C VAL A 9 -30.96 -26.99 32.00
N GLY A 10 -30.32 -28.05 31.51
CA GLY A 10 -28.96 -27.99 31.02
C GLY A 10 -28.95 -27.08 29.79
N ALA A 11 -28.51 -25.85 30.00
CA ALA A 11 -28.07 -25.00 28.91
C ALA A 11 -26.57 -25.23 28.76
N GLU A 12 -26.21 -25.95 27.70
CA GLU A 12 -24.88 -25.88 27.10
C GLU A 12 -24.63 -24.41 26.73
N GLY A 13 -24.00 -23.67 27.63
CA GLY A 13 -23.54 -22.31 27.40
C GLY A 13 -22.23 -22.40 26.64
N GLY A 14 -22.35 -22.24 25.31
CA GLY A 14 -21.25 -22.28 24.36
C GLY A 14 -20.02 -21.52 24.85
N VAL A 15 -18.90 -22.24 24.86
CA VAL A 15 -17.56 -21.67 24.83
C VAL A 15 -17.58 -20.57 23.79
N GLY A 16 -17.26 -19.34 24.20
CA GLY A 16 -17.22 -18.19 23.31
C GLY A 16 -16.45 -18.54 22.05
N GLU A 17 -17.07 -18.32 20.89
CA GLU A 17 -16.48 -18.49 19.57
C GLU A 17 -15.26 -17.56 19.45
N GLY A 18 -14.12 -18.01 19.96
CA GLY A 18 -12.82 -17.63 19.43
C GLY A 18 -12.71 -18.16 18.00
N PRO A 19 -11.83 -17.58 17.17
CA PRO A 19 -11.72 -17.98 15.77
C PRO A 19 -11.51 -19.48 15.68
N THR A 20 -12.45 -20.17 15.02
CA THR A 20 -12.49 -21.64 15.03
C THR A 20 -11.49 -22.26 14.06
N THR A 21 -10.88 -21.43 13.21
CA THR A 21 -9.93 -21.84 12.18
C THR A 21 -8.73 -20.88 12.09
N LEU A 22 -7.55 -21.42 11.77
CA LEU A 22 -6.34 -20.62 11.53
C LEU A 22 -6.53 -19.62 10.37
N ASP A 23 -7.43 -19.92 9.44
CA ASP A 23 -7.73 -19.07 8.28
C ASP A 23 -8.40 -17.74 8.69
N GLU A 24 -9.03 -17.66 9.86
CA GLU A 24 -9.57 -16.42 10.43
C GLU A 24 -8.49 -15.55 11.09
N LEU A 25 -7.37 -16.14 11.49
CA LEU A 25 -6.23 -15.46 12.11
C LEU A 25 -5.22 -14.96 11.06
N TYR A 26 -5.16 -15.61 9.90
CA TYR A 26 -4.23 -15.31 8.80
C TYR A 26 -4.97 -15.09 7.48
N GLN A 27 -5.08 -13.83 7.05
CA GLN A 27 -5.64 -13.50 5.74
C GLN A 27 -4.51 -13.10 4.78
N ILE A 28 -4.25 -13.92 3.77
CA ILE A 28 -3.23 -13.64 2.74
C ILE A 28 -3.92 -13.49 1.38
N ASN A 29 -3.97 -12.27 0.85
CA ASN A 29 -4.45 -12.00 -0.51
C ASN A 29 -3.29 -11.92 -1.51
N VAL A 30 -3.23 -12.89 -2.40
CA VAL A 30 -2.18 -13.00 -3.43
C VAL A 30 -2.60 -12.38 -4.77
N VAL A 31 -3.88 -12.03 -4.93
CA VAL A 31 -4.37 -11.37 -6.14
C VAL A 31 -3.94 -9.91 -6.12
N PRO A 32 -3.16 -9.43 -7.11
CA PRO A 32 -2.70 -8.05 -7.12
C PRO A 32 -3.87 -7.10 -7.42
N ALA A 33 -4.00 -6.05 -6.61
CA ALA A 33 -5.00 -5.01 -6.87
C ALA A 33 -4.64 -4.12 -8.08
N GLU A 34 -3.34 -3.92 -8.33
CA GLU A 34 -2.83 -3.08 -9.42
C GLU A 34 -1.79 -3.83 -10.28
N LEU A 35 -1.89 -3.68 -11.60
CA LEU A 35 -0.86 -4.11 -12.55
C LEU A 35 -0.26 -2.91 -13.25
N HIS A 36 1.07 -2.77 -13.21
CA HIS A 36 1.75 -1.65 -13.84
C HIS A 36 2.76 -2.16 -14.87
N PHE A 37 2.69 -1.64 -16.08
CA PHE A 37 3.71 -1.82 -17.08
C PHE A 37 4.50 -0.52 -17.26
N LYS A 38 5.82 -0.57 -17.09
CA LYS A 38 6.68 0.61 -17.13
C LYS A 38 7.77 0.42 -18.17
N PHE A 39 7.64 1.09 -19.30
CA PHE A 39 8.74 1.25 -20.24
C PHE A 39 9.60 2.43 -19.82
N ARG A 40 10.91 2.28 -19.91
CA ARG A 40 11.90 3.31 -19.60
C ARG A 40 12.95 3.33 -20.71
N LYS A 41 13.22 4.52 -21.24
CA LYS A 41 14.31 4.75 -22.17
C LYS A 41 15.26 5.80 -21.60
N GLU A 42 16.53 5.48 -21.59
CA GLU A 42 17.60 6.40 -21.19
C GLU A 42 18.23 7.01 -22.43
N LEU A 43 18.08 8.32 -22.59
CA LEU A 43 18.51 9.09 -23.76
C LEU A 43 19.27 10.33 -23.28
N GLN A 44 20.52 10.50 -23.71
CA GLN A 44 21.27 11.76 -23.55
C GLN A 44 21.20 12.40 -22.14
N GLY A 45 21.28 11.60 -21.06
CA GLY A 45 21.22 12.11 -19.68
C GLY A 45 19.80 12.30 -19.12
N LEU A 46 18.76 11.96 -19.88
CA LEU A 46 17.37 11.94 -19.46
C LEU A 46 16.84 10.50 -19.42
N ARG A 47 15.90 10.25 -18.51
CA ARG A 47 15.08 9.03 -18.50
C ARG A 47 13.65 9.41 -18.85
N VAL A 48 13.22 8.94 -20.01
CA VAL A 48 11.83 8.97 -20.45
C VAL A 48 11.18 7.66 -20.00
N GLY A 49 9.95 7.72 -19.50
CA GLY A 49 9.21 6.53 -19.13
C GLY A 49 7.75 6.64 -19.53
N LEU A 50 7.19 5.53 -19.97
CA LEU A 50 5.76 5.33 -20.17
C LEU A 50 5.31 4.34 -19.09
N ASN A 51 4.43 4.79 -18.21
CA ASN A 51 3.75 3.91 -17.27
C ASN A 51 2.32 3.70 -17.75
N LEU A 52 1.93 2.44 -17.89
CA LEU A 52 0.55 2.00 -18.03
C LEU A 52 0.17 1.37 -16.70
N GLU A 53 -0.88 1.88 -16.07
CA GLU A 53 -1.32 1.49 -14.73
C GLU A 53 -2.75 0.98 -14.87
N PHE A 54 -2.98 -0.29 -14.54
CA PHE A 54 -4.27 -0.96 -14.60
C PHE A 54 -4.73 -1.20 -13.16
N TYR A 55 -5.92 -0.71 -12.85
CA TYR A 55 -6.56 -0.77 -11.54
C TYR A 55 -7.80 -1.64 -11.64
N ASN A 56 -8.18 -2.28 -10.53
CA ASN A 56 -9.41 -3.06 -10.41
C ASN A 56 -9.62 -4.02 -11.58
N LEU A 57 -9.01 -5.20 -11.51
CA LEU A 57 -9.08 -6.23 -12.55
C LEU A 57 -10.51 -6.54 -13.05
N GLU A 58 -11.53 -6.27 -12.23
CA GLU A 58 -12.95 -6.45 -12.56
C GLU A 58 -13.58 -5.28 -13.34
N VAL A 59 -13.14 -4.03 -13.11
CA VAL A 59 -13.69 -2.80 -13.72
C VAL A 59 -12.84 -2.31 -14.91
N ASN A 60 -11.59 -2.77 -15.00
CA ASN A 60 -10.64 -2.49 -16.07
C ASN A 60 -10.32 -0.99 -16.22
N ASP A 61 -10.17 -0.30 -15.09
CA ASP A 61 -9.71 1.09 -15.07
C ASP A 61 -8.24 1.14 -15.48
N PHE A 62 -7.89 2.05 -16.40
CA PHE A 62 -6.51 2.21 -16.84
C PHE A 62 -6.08 3.68 -16.85
N GLU A 63 -4.82 3.92 -16.49
CA GLU A 63 -4.19 5.23 -16.58
C GLU A 63 -2.87 5.11 -17.34
N ALA A 64 -2.68 5.96 -18.34
CA ALA A 64 -1.40 6.14 -19.00
C ALA A 64 -0.70 7.36 -18.41
N LYS A 65 0.63 7.27 -18.27
CA LYS A 65 1.44 8.34 -17.71
C LYS A 65 2.81 8.40 -18.35
N VAL A 66 3.12 9.53 -18.95
CA VAL A 66 4.46 9.86 -19.44
C VAL A 66 5.24 10.50 -18.30
N VAL A 67 6.47 10.04 -18.08
CA VAL A 67 7.36 10.51 -17.03
C VAL A 67 8.69 10.90 -17.64
N LEU A 68 9.17 12.09 -17.33
CA LEU A 68 10.50 12.54 -17.71
C LEU A 68 11.26 12.95 -16.46
N LYS A 69 12.50 12.48 -16.33
CA LYS A 69 13.40 12.93 -15.26
C LYS A 69 14.86 12.88 -15.72
N PRO A 70 15.73 13.70 -15.14
CA PRO A 70 17.17 13.56 -15.33
C PRO A 70 17.71 12.23 -14.82
N LEU A 71 18.77 11.74 -15.46
CA LEU A 71 19.62 10.66 -14.94
C LEU A 71 20.63 11.17 -13.91
N ASP A 72 21.00 12.45 -14.01
CA ASP A 72 21.92 13.13 -13.11
C ASP A 72 21.35 13.25 -11.68
N TYR A 73 22.21 13.01 -10.69
CA TYR A 73 21.88 13.09 -9.27
C TYR A 73 21.67 14.52 -8.78
N GLU A 74 22.33 15.50 -9.40
CA GLU A 74 22.20 16.92 -9.05
C GLU A 74 20.86 17.51 -9.52
N ARG A 75 20.36 17.02 -10.66
CA ARG A 75 19.11 17.52 -11.26
C ARG A 75 17.89 16.79 -10.69
N LYS A 76 17.33 17.34 -9.61
CA LYS A 76 16.29 16.72 -8.79
C LYS A 76 14.86 17.11 -9.18
N TRP A 77 14.46 16.86 -10.43
CA TRP A 77 13.07 17.08 -10.87
C TRP A 77 12.48 15.86 -11.60
N LYS A 78 11.14 15.84 -11.68
CA LYS A 78 10.35 14.81 -12.34
C LYS A 78 9.12 15.45 -12.97
N PHE A 79 9.08 15.48 -14.28
CA PHE A 79 7.92 15.84 -15.06
C PHE A 79 7.02 14.62 -15.27
N GLN A 80 5.71 14.84 -15.22
CA GLN A 80 4.69 13.81 -15.39
C GLN A 80 3.56 14.39 -16.21
N TYR A 81 3.09 13.63 -17.19
CA TYR A 81 1.90 13.95 -17.95
C TYR A 81 0.96 12.76 -17.95
N LYS A 82 -0.28 12.99 -17.54
CA LYS A 82 -1.38 12.02 -17.56
C LYS A 82 -2.35 12.43 -18.68
N PRO A 83 -2.23 11.83 -19.89
CA PRO A 83 -3.06 12.21 -21.04
C PRO A 83 -4.56 12.09 -20.80
N ILE A 84 -5.01 11.01 -20.15
CA ILE A 84 -6.45 10.74 -19.96
C ILE A 84 -7.10 11.78 -19.05
N SER A 85 -6.40 12.19 -17.99
CA SER A 85 -6.90 13.20 -17.05
C SER A 85 -6.55 14.64 -17.46
N GLY A 86 -5.81 14.83 -18.54
CA GLY A 86 -5.31 16.14 -18.97
C GLY A 86 -4.40 16.82 -17.94
N ASP A 87 -3.66 16.07 -17.13
CA ASP A 87 -2.90 16.62 -15.98
C ASP A 87 -1.39 16.61 -16.25
N ILE A 88 -0.78 17.78 -16.20
CA ILE A 88 0.68 17.97 -16.25
C ILE A 88 1.17 18.33 -14.86
N GLN A 89 2.26 17.69 -14.43
CA GLN A 89 2.89 17.96 -13.14
C GLN A 89 4.41 18.02 -13.28
N LEU A 90 5.00 19.05 -12.70
CA LEU A 90 6.44 19.16 -12.47
C LEU A 90 6.70 19.06 -10.96
N LEU A 91 7.34 17.97 -10.54
CA LEU A 91 7.64 17.70 -9.13
C LEU A 91 9.14 17.74 -8.89
N SER A 92 9.54 18.16 -7.70
CA SER A 92 10.89 17.94 -7.18
C SER A 92 11.10 16.46 -6.83
N LYS A 93 12.36 16.02 -6.77
CA LYS A 93 12.70 14.78 -6.07
C LYS A 93 12.38 14.97 -4.58
N LYS A 94 12.12 13.87 -3.87
CA LYS A 94 11.99 13.90 -2.42
C LYS A 94 13.20 14.59 -1.77
N ILE A 95 12.95 15.67 -1.07
CA ILE A 95 13.89 16.46 -0.27
C ILE A 95 13.84 15.89 1.15
N PRO A 96 14.92 15.29 1.66
CA PRO A 96 14.95 14.84 3.04
C PRO A 96 14.97 16.07 3.96
N VAL A 97 13.88 16.28 4.70
CA VAL A 97 13.79 17.36 5.70
C VAL A 97 14.42 16.90 7.02
N THR A 98 14.21 15.61 7.35
CA THR A 98 14.84 14.95 8.49
C THR A 98 15.26 13.53 8.10
N LYS A 99 15.85 12.77 9.04
CA LYS A 99 16.18 11.34 8.83
C LYS A 99 14.95 10.50 8.44
N PHE A 100 13.76 10.90 8.87
CA PHE A 100 12.53 10.13 8.68
C PHE A 100 11.54 10.81 7.73
N LEU A 101 11.63 12.13 7.54
CA LEU A 101 10.68 12.91 6.74
C LEU A 101 11.26 13.34 5.40
N ASN A 102 10.45 13.17 4.36
CA ASN A 102 10.75 13.55 2.99
C ASN A 102 9.65 14.45 2.44
N LEU A 103 10.00 15.66 2.05
CA LEU A 103 9.11 16.61 1.39
C LEU A 103 9.27 16.53 -0.12
N GLN A 104 8.17 16.52 -0.85
CA GLN A 104 8.14 16.69 -2.30
C GLN A 104 7.23 17.86 -2.60
N VAL A 105 7.67 18.77 -3.46
CA VAL A 105 6.90 19.93 -3.90
C VAL A 105 6.81 19.92 -5.42
N GLY A 106 5.87 20.65 -5.97
CA GLY A 106 5.67 20.72 -7.39
C GLY A 106 4.53 21.64 -7.78
N ILE A 107 4.44 21.87 -9.08
CA ILE A 107 3.36 22.62 -9.71
C ILE A 107 2.66 21.68 -10.68
N GLY A 108 1.34 21.80 -10.78
CA GLY A 108 0.55 21.05 -11.75
C GLY A 108 -0.46 21.95 -12.44
N HIS A 109 -0.82 21.56 -13.65
CA HIS A 109 -1.88 22.18 -14.42
C HIS A 109 -2.77 21.08 -15.01
N ASN A 110 -4.07 21.21 -14.81
CA ASN A 110 -5.06 20.35 -15.42
C ASN A 110 -5.77 21.10 -16.54
N PHE A 111 -5.65 20.62 -17.77
CA PHE A 111 -6.25 21.26 -18.94
C PHE A 111 -7.78 21.12 -19.00
N HIS A 112 -8.33 20.01 -18.49
CA HIS A 112 -9.79 19.79 -18.50
C HIS A 112 -10.49 20.74 -17.54
N LEU A 113 -9.86 20.99 -16.38
CA LEU A 113 -10.37 21.91 -15.37
C LEU A 113 -9.83 23.35 -15.52
N ASN A 114 -8.92 23.57 -16.48
CA ASN A 114 -8.18 24.80 -16.71
C ASN A 114 -7.63 25.42 -15.41
N ALA A 115 -7.04 24.59 -14.55
CA ALA A 115 -6.62 24.99 -13.21
C ALA A 115 -5.14 24.67 -12.97
N THR A 116 -4.39 25.68 -12.51
CA THR A 116 -2.99 25.53 -12.06
C THR A 116 -2.95 25.53 -10.54
N GLY A 117 -2.20 24.61 -9.96
CA GLY A 117 -2.09 24.48 -8.51
C GLY A 117 -0.71 24.05 -8.05
N TRP A 118 -0.42 24.31 -6.78
CA TRP A 118 0.75 23.79 -6.09
C TRP A 118 0.44 22.41 -5.52
N LYS A 119 1.40 21.50 -5.62
CA LYS A 119 1.31 20.14 -5.09
C LYS A 119 2.47 19.91 -4.15
N TRP A 120 2.17 19.55 -2.90
CA TRP A 120 3.18 19.18 -1.93
C TRP A 120 2.81 17.85 -1.27
N LYS A 121 3.82 17.10 -0.84
CA LYS A 121 3.67 15.80 -0.19
C LYS A 121 4.77 15.63 0.83
N LEU A 122 4.39 15.53 2.10
CA LEU A 122 5.28 15.10 3.18
C LEU A 122 5.10 13.58 3.37
N SER A 123 6.20 12.84 3.39
CA SER A 123 6.19 11.37 3.57
C SER A 123 7.20 10.94 4.61
N THR A 124 6.81 10.00 5.47
CA THR A 124 7.68 9.38 6.47
C THR A 124 8.16 7.99 6.01
N CYS A 125 9.37 7.57 6.40
CA CYS A 125 9.82 6.18 6.25
C CYS A 125 9.51 5.30 7.49
N LEU A 126 9.00 5.90 8.55
CA LEU A 126 8.32 5.19 9.63
C LEU A 126 6.93 4.85 9.08
N GLY A 127 6.64 3.59 8.78
CA GLY A 127 5.32 3.18 8.28
C GLY A 127 4.22 3.66 9.22
N GLY A 128 3.29 4.49 8.73
CA GLY A 128 2.03 4.82 9.42
C GLY A 128 0.87 4.16 8.66
N ASP A 129 -0.24 3.73 9.27
CA ASP A 129 -0.81 3.96 10.62
C ASP A 129 -0.67 2.73 11.54
N GLY A 130 -0.34 2.95 12.82
CA GLY A 130 -0.26 1.89 13.84
C GLY A 130 1.09 1.16 13.92
N VAL A 131 1.40 0.62 15.10
CA VAL A 131 2.69 -0.01 15.47
C VAL A 131 3.03 -1.26 14.64
N SER A 132 2.15 -1.68 13.73
CA SER A 132 2.18 -3.02 13.17
C SER A 132 1.90 -3.14 11.67
N GLN A 133 1.99 -2.05 10.90
CA GLN A 133 1.81 -2.09 9.45
C GLN A 133 3.15 -1.90 8.72
N ILE A 134 3.51 -2.88 7.89
CA ILE A 134 4.69 -2.85 7.01
C ILE A 134 4.21 -2.77 5.57
N ARG A 135 4.79 -1.84 4.81
CA ARG A 135 4.59 -1.74 3.36
C ARG A 135 5.91 -1.68 2.65
N ASN A 136 6.15 -2.61 1.72
CA ASN A 136 7.42 -2.71 1.02
C ASN A 136 7.25 -3.05 -0.45
N LYS A 137 8.34 -2.90 -1.21
CA LYS A 137 8.44 -3.27 -2.62
C LYS A 137 9.66 -4.15 -2.83
N SER A 138 9.42 -5.40 -3.18
CA SER A 138 10.47 -6.36 -3.55
C SER A 138 10.76 -6.24 -5.05
N LYS A 139 12.03 -6.24 -5.45
CA LYS A 139 12.45 -6.17 -6.85
C LYS A 139 13.18 -7.46 -7.22
N ILE A 140 12.77 -8.10 -8.31
CA ILE A 140 13.37 -9.29 -8.90
C ILE A 140 13.86 -8.91 -10.30
N SER A 141 15.17 -8.92 -10.52
CA SER A 141 15.76 -8.68 -11.85
C SER A 141 15.78 -10.01 -12.61
N MET A 142 15.04 -10.13 -13.70
CA MET A 142 14.99 -11.41 -14.44
C MET A 142 16.13 -11.53 -15.46
N PHE A 143 16.32 -10.48 -16.28
CA PHE A 143 17.38 -10.39 -17.27
C PHE A 143 17.71 -8.90 -17.55
N PRO A 144 18.83 -8.59 -18.24
CA PRO A 144 19.21 -7.21 -18.50
C PRO A 144 18.08 -6.41 -19.17
N GLY A 145 17.69 -5.30 -18.55
CA GLY A 145 16.62 -4.44 -19.04
C GLY A 145 15.21 -4.88 -18.68
N PHE A 146 14.99 -5.98 -17.94
CA PHE A 146 13.66 -6.36 -17.44
C PHE A 146 13.66 -6.68 -15.94
N ASP A 147 12.86 -5.90 -15.20
CA ASP A 147 12.68 -6.07 -13.77
C ASP A 147 11.20 -6.30 -13.42
N LEU A 148 10.93 -7.26 -12.54
CA LEU A 148 9.64 -7.40 -11.87
C LEU A 148 9.71 -6.76 -10.49
N ARG A 149 8.71 -5.99 -10.10
CA ARG A 149 8.63 -5.39 -8.77
C ARG A 149 7.27 -5.64 -8.14
N ILE A 150 7.27 -6.26 -6.98
CA ILE A 150 6.06 -6.65 -6.25
C ILE A 150 5.95 -5.75 -5.02
N GLY A 151 4.90 -4.92 -4.99
CA GLY A 151 4.50 -4.15 -3.82
C GLY A 151 3.59 -4.98 -2.94
N TRP A 152 3.94 -5.10 -1.67
CA TRP A 152 3.19 -5.89 -0.69
C TRP A 152 3.02 -5.11 0.61
N ARG A 153 1.97 -5.46 1.34
CA ARG A 153 1.64 -4.91 2.65
C ARG A 153 1.34 -6.05 3.60
N ALA A 154 1.83 -5.92 4.82
CA ALA A 154 1.49 -6.80 5.94
C ALA A 154 1.06 -5.94 7.13
N GLU A 155 -0.02 -6.33 7.78
CA GLU A 155 -0.58 -5.67 8.95
C GLU A 155 -0.78 -6.70 10.06
N TYR A 156 -0.23 -6.42 11.23
CA TYR A 156 -0.25 -7.35 12.36
C TYR A 156 -1.01 -6.75 13.55
N VAL A 157 -2.23 -7.21 13.80
CA VAL A 157 -2.96 -6.84 15.00
C VAL A 157 -2.35 -7.61 16.17
N LEU A 158 -1.80 -6.91 17.15
CA LEU A 158 -1.19 -7.52 18.33
C LEU A 158 -2.24 -8.30 19.14
N PRO A 159 -1.88 -9.45 19.73
CA PRO A 159 -2.76 -10.15 20.63
C PRO A 159 -3.05 -9.30 21.86
N GLU A 160 -4.27 -9.39 22.36
CA GLU A 160 -4.77 -8.56 23.44
C GLU A 160 -5.41 -9.44 24.51
N ILE A 161 -4.99 -9.30 25.77
CA ILE A 161 -5.51 -10.08 26.90
C ILE A 161 -6.27 -9.13 27.82
N HIS A 162 -7.55 -9.41 28.03
CA HIS A 162 -8.46 -8.62 28.86
C HIS A 162 -9.13 -9.51 29.89
N GLY A 163 -9.46 -8.97 31.04
CA GLY A 163 -10.21 -9.71 32.06
C GLY A 163 -10.67 -8.77 33.16
N ALA A 164 -11.83 -9.05 33.72
CA ALA A 164 -12.38 -8.27 34.82
C ALA A 164 -12.93 -9.19 35.91
N VAL A 165 -12.80 -8.77 37.16
CA VAL A 165 -13.27 -9.53 38.32
C VAL A 165 -14.33 -8.70 39.02
N GLY A 166 -15.54 -9.26 39.16
CA GLY A 166 -16.65 -8.63 39.87
C GLY A 166 -17.57 -7.72 39.04
N THR A 167 -17.34 -7.58 37.73
CA THR A 167 -18.15 -6.75 36.81
C THR A 167 -19.11 -7.56 35.93
N GLY A 168 -19.20 -8.89 36.10
CA GLY A 168 -20.01 -9.77 35.24
C GLY A 168 -19.38 -10.12 33.89
N GLU A 169 -18.25 -9.47 33.55
CA GLU A 169 -17.40 -9.83 32.41
C GLU A 169 -16.51 -11.05 32.74
N PRO A 170 -15.96 -11.74 31.72
CA PRO A 170 -15.09 -12.89 31.94
C PRO A 170 -13.85 -12.52 32.75
N ALA A 171 -13.46 -13.40 33.68
CA ALA A 171 -12.22 -13.25 34.46
C ALA A 171 -10.96 -13.25 33.57
N PHE A 172 -11.06 -13.86 32.38
CA PHE A 172 -10.00 -13.89 31.38
C PHE A 172 -10.61 -14.04 29.98
N SER A 173 -10.17 -13.22 29.04
CA SER A 173 -10.51 -13.22 27.62
C SER A 173 -9.27 -12.85 26.81
N MET A 174 -9.08 -13.49 25.66
CA MET A 174 -7.87 -13.34 24.86
C MET A 174 -8.23 -13.22 23.38
N ASN A 175 -7.77 -12.13 22.75
CA ASN A 175 -7.71 -11.97 21.31
C ASN A 175 -6.31 -12.39 20.85
N TYR A 176 -6.23 -13.39 19.97
CA TYR A 176 -4.97 -13.94 19.48
C TYR A 176 -4.23 -13.04 18.47
N GLY A 177 -4.78 -11.87 18.15
CA GLY A 177 -4.24 -11.01 17.11
C GLY A 177 -4.55 -11.55 15.71
N ARG A 178 -4.19 -10.80 14.68
CA ARG A 178 -4.49 -11.16 13.27
C ARG A 178 -3.38 -10.69 12.34
N LEU A 179 -3.00 -11.50 11.37
CA LEU A 179 -2.09 -11.10 10.30
C LEU A 179 -2.85 -10.94 8.98
N HIS A 180 -2.79 -9.76 8.40
CA HIS A 180 -3.31 -9.49 7.07
C HIS A 180 -2.13 -9.19 6.13
N ALA A 181 -1.90 -10.04 5.14
CA ALA A 181 -0.90 -9.83 4.11
C ALA A 181 -1.58 -9.69 2.74
N SER A 182 -1.10 -8.77 1.91
CA SER A 182 -1.68 -8.53 0.58
C SER A 182 -0.64 -8.10 -0.43
N ILE A 183 -0.84 -8.50 -1.68
CA ILE A 183 -0.12 -7.96 -2.84
C ILE A 183 -0.87 -6.73 -3.34
N ASP A 184 -0.35 -5.55 -3.05
CA ASP A 184 -0.93 -4.28 -3.52
C ASP A 184 -0.78 -4.16 -5.04
N ARG A 185 0.41 -4.50 -5.56
CA ARG A 185 0.77 -4.19 -6.94
C ARG A 185 1.86 -5.09 -7.49
N VAL A 186 1.75 -5.42 -8.78
CA VAL A 186 2.87 -5.96 -9.57
C VAL A 186 3.27 -4.95 -10.65
N GLU A 187 4.55 -4.62 -10.73
CA GLU A 187 5.13 -3.74 -11.76
C GLU A 187 6.10 -4.54 -12.65
N ALA A 188 5.81 -4.64 -13.94
CA ALA A 188 6.76 -5.08 -14.97
C ALA A 188 7.49 -3.86 -15.53
N ILE A 189 8.82 -3.85 -15.48
CA ILE A 189 9.64 -2.69 -15.82
C ILE A 189 10.62 -3.08 -16.92
N VAL A 190 10.43 -2.55 -18.11
CA VAL A 190 11.38 -2.65 -19.22
C VAL A 190 12.23 -1.39 -19.24
N THR A 191 13.55 -1.53 -19.22
CA THR A 191 14.51 -0.43 -19.31
C THR A 191 15.45 -0.66 -20.48
N GLN A 192 15.42 0.26 -21.45
CA GLN A 192 16.34 0.33 -22.56
C GLN A 192 17.31 1.50 -22.33
N SER A 193 18.60 1.24 -22.49
CA SER A 193 19.66 2.24 -22.39
C SER A 193 20.50 2.21 -23.67
N ASP A 194 20.89 3.36 -24.21
CA ASP A 194 21.74 3.47 -25.42
C ASP A 194 23.17 2.90 -25.25
N ARG A 195 23.46 2.19 -24.13
CA ARG A 195 24.76 1.57 -23.85
C ARG A 195 24.88 0.13 -24.36
N TYR A 196 23.87 -0.39 -25.07
CA TYR A 196 23.91 -1.63 -25.84
C TYR A 196 23.05 -1.51 -27.09
#